data_AF-A0A953XY28-F1
#
_entry.id   AF-A0A953XY28-F1
#
_cell.length_a   1.000
_cell.length_b   1.000
_cell.length_c   1.000
_cell.angle_alpha   90.00
_cell.angle_beta   90.00
_cell.angle_gamma   90.00
#
_symmetry.space_group_name_H-M   'P 1'
#
loop_
_entity.id
_entity.type
_entity.pdbx_description
1 polymer ?
#
loop_
_entity_poly.entity_id
_entity_poly.type
_entity_poly.pdbx_seq_one_letter_code
_entity_poly.pdbx_strand_id
1 'polypeptide(L)'
;HCCAGMYTKDAAAGAKTEAAAPCFDFGKYYAMVSGPLNRIDFTPDVVLVFGNPAQVMRLVTGSLWESGGYIHSKFSGRTDCADEVIETMQTGKPQVILPCYGDRIFAQTQDHEMAFSLPWSFAQTLVDGLEGTHKGGVRYPIPNYLRYTGTFPPSYEELRKYWPEDES
;
A
#
# COMPACT_ATOMS: atom_id res chain seq x y z
N HIS A 1 -18.17 -18.62 -16.21
CA HIS A 1 -19.25 -17.75 -15.67
C HIS A 1 -18.86 -16.98 -14.40
N CYS A 2 -17.59 -17.01 -13.93
CA CYS A 2 -17.25 -16.74 -12.53
C CYS A 2 -17.45 -15.30 -11.99
N CYS A 3 -17.60 -14.27 -12.83
CA CYS A 3 -17.80 -12.90 -12.36
C CYS A 3 -18.89 -12.11 -13.11
N ALA A 4 -19.60 -12.75 -14.04
CA ALA A 4 -20.70 -12.16 -14.78
C ALA A 4 -21.90 -11.89 -13.86
N GLY A 5 -22.49 -10.70 -13.95
CA GLY A 5 -23.61 -10.25 -13.12
C GLY A 5 -23.21 -9.64 -11.77
N MET A 6 -21.94 -9.74 -11.35
CA MET A 6 -21.44 -9.13 -10.11
C MET A 6 -20.35 -8.08 -10.38
N TYR A 7 -19.31 -8.44 -11.15
CA TYR A 7 -18.21 -7.54 -11.50
C TYR A 7 -18.17 -7.21 -13.00
N THR A 8 -18.71 -8.08 -13.84
CA THR A 8 -18.76 -7.87 -15.30
C THR A 8 -20.20 -8.03 -15.82
N LYS A 9 -20.52 -7.35 -16.93
CA LYS A 9 -21.86 -7.40 -17.53
C LYS A 9 -22.26 -8.81 -17.97
N ASP A 10 -21.32 -9.55 -18.59
CA ASP A 10 -21.58 -10.85 -19.20
C ASP A 10 -20.37 -11.79 -19.06
N ALA A 11 -20.56 -13.03 -19.54
CA ALA A 11 -19.55 -14.07 -19.46
C ALA A 11 -18.31 -13.79 -20.33
N ALA A 12 -18.45 -13.06 -21.43
CA ALA A 12 -17.34 -12.73 -22.31
C ALA A 12 -16.43 -11.67 -21.66
N ALA A 13 -17.01 -10.65 -21.04
CA ALA A 13 -16.28 -9.69 -20.22
C ALA A 13 -15.63 -10.38 -19.01
N GLY A 14 -16.34 -11.30 -18.36
CA GLY A 14 -15.80 -12.06 -17.24
C GLY A 14 -14.61 -12.92 -17.64
N ALA A 15 -14.68 -13.61 -18.77
CA ALA A 15 -13.57 -14.42 -19.28
C ALA A 15 -12.29 -13.60 -19.53
N LYS A 16 -12.43 -12.34 -19.98
CA LYS A 16 -11.26 -11.44 -20.13
C LYS A 16 -10.60 -11.13 -18.80
N THR A 17 -11.39 -10.85 -17.76
CA THR A 17 -10.87 -10.58 -16.41
C THR A 17 -10.18 -11.82 -15.83
N GLU A 18 -10.82 -12.98 -15.89
CA GLU A 18 -10.23 -14.23 -15.37
C GLU A 18 -8.97 -14.63 -16.14
N ALA A 19 -8.88 -14.35 -17.44
CA ALA A 19 -7.68 -14.63 -18.23
C ALA A 19 -6.51 -13.67 -17.92
N ALA A 20 -6.78 -12.48 -17.38
CA ALA A 20 -5.76 -11.50 -16.99
C ALA A 20 -5.30 -11.66 -15.52
N ALA A 21 -6.08 -12.36 -14.70
CA ALA A 21 -5.75 -12.65 -13.32
C ALA A 21 -4.50 -13.54 -13.26
N PRO A 22 -3.51 -13.21 -12.40
CA PRO A 22 -2.33 -14.03 -12.26
C PRO A 22 -2.72 -15.37 -11.62
N CYS A 23 -2.20 -16.46 -12.15
CA CYS A 23 -2.41 -17.80 -11.62
C CYS A 23 -1.11 -18.62 -11.70
N PHE A 24 -0.95 -19.57 -10.78
CA PHE A 24 0.11 -20.56 -10.88
C PHE A 24 -0.31 -21.71 -11.79
N ASP A 25 0.67 -22.40 -12.36
CA ASP A 25 0.44 -23.67 -13.03
C ASP A 25 -0.24 -24.65 -12.08
N PHE A 26 -1.17 -25.42 -12.61
CA PHE A 26 -1.90 -26.41 -11.83
C PHE A 26 -0.92 -27.40 -11.16
N GLY A 27 -1.06 -27.59 -9.85
CA GLY A 27 -0.22 -28.49 -9.07
C GLY A 27 1.17 -27.94 -8.71
N LYS A 28 1.51 -26.70 -9.08
CA LYS A 28 2.80 -26.09 -8.73
C LYS A 28 3.03 -25.97 -7.23
N TYR A 29 1.98 -25.61 -6.49
CA TYR A 29 1.99 -25.52 -5.03
C TYR A 29 0.83 -26.34 -4.46
N TYR A 30 1.10 -27.09 -3.39
CA TYR A 30 0.10 -27.90 -2.70
C TYR A 30 -0.59 -27.13 -1.56
N ALA A 31 0.11 -26.20 -0.92
CA ALA A 31 -0.38 -25.43 0.20
C ALA A 31 0.32 -24.06 0.27
N MET A 32 -0.28 -23.14 1.03
CA MET A 32 0.35 -21.88 1.43
C MET A 32 0.40 -21.80 2.96
N VAL A 33 1.46 -21.18 3.49
CA VAL A 33 1.61 -20.87 4.91
C VAL A 33 1.83 -19.38 5.06
N SER A 34 1.23 -18.78 6.08
CA SER A 34 1.39 -17.35 6.38
C SER A 34 1.45 -17.14 7.89
N GLY A 35 2.09 -16.05 8.29
CA GLY A 35 2.18 -15.65 9.69
C GLY A 35 2.81 -14.27 9.83
N PRO A 36 2.71 -13.66 11.03
CA PRO A 36 3.35 -12.38 11.30
C PRO A 36 4.86 -12.47 11.08
N LEU A 37 5.44 -11.55 10.31
CA LEU A 37 6.85 -11.61 9.89
C LEU A 37 7.84 -11.75 11.06
N ASN A 38 7.51 -11.19 12.22
CA ASN A 38 8.33 -11.27 13.43
C ASN A 38 8.11 -12.54 14.27
N ARG A 39 7.25 -13.47 13.85
CA ARG A 39 6.89 -14.70 14.57
C ARG A 39 7.06 -15.98 13.76
N ILE A 40 7.20 -15.88 12.44
CA ILE A 40 7.45 -17.06 11.59
C ILE A 40 8.85 -17.62 11.85
N ASP A 41 8.99 -18.93 11.70
CA ASP A 41 10.23 -19.70 11.79
C ASP A 41 10.73 -20.19 10.42
N PHE A 42 10.07 -19.75 9.34
CA PHE A 42 10.42 -20.04 7.96
C PHE A 42 10.77 -18.76 7.19
N THR A 43 11.47 -18.90 6.07
CA THR A 43 11.72 -17.79 5.13
C THR A 43 10.52 -17.64 4.19
N PRO A 44 9.82 -16.50 4.17
CA PRO A 44 8.67 -16.31 3.31
C PRO A 44 9.10 -16.04 1.87
N ASP A 45 8.26 -16.38 0.89
CA ASP A 45 8.46 -15.98 -0.51
C ASP A 45 8.05 -14.51 -0.73
N VAL A 46 6.98 -14.08 -0.06
CA VAL A 46 6.37 -12.76 -0.18
C VAL A 46 6.12 -12.17 1.21
N VAL A 47 6.36 -10.87 1.34
CA VAL A 47 5.91 -10.06 2.47
C VAL A 47 4.75 -9.18 2.00
N LEU A 48 3.68 -9.14 2.81
CA LEU A 48 2.52 -8.28 2.60
C LEU A 48 2.40 -7.30 3.76
N VAL A 49 2.25 -6.02 3.45
CA VAL A 49 2.12 -4.93 4.43
C VAL A 49 0.83 -4.17 4.16
N PHE A 50 -0.08 -4.17 5.13
CA PHE A 50 -1.24 -3.30 5.13
C PHE A 50 -0.91 -1.97 5.82
N GLY A 51 -1.42 -0.87 5.27
CA GLY A 51 -1.25 0.45 5.85
C GLY A 51 -2.02 1.52 5.07
N ASN A 52 -2.09 2.73 5.61
CA ASN A 52 -2.75 3.83 4.90
C ASN A 52 -1.97 4.24 3.62
N PRO A 53 -2.60 4.97 2.69
CA PRO A 53 -1.95 5.41 1.46
C PRO A 53 -0.61 6.16 1.67
N ALA A 54 -0.46 6.90 2.78
CA ALA A 54 0.78 7.60 3.07
C ALA A 54 1.91 6.65 3.51
N GLN A 55 1.61 5.57 4.22
CA GLN A 55 2.56 4.52 4.55
C GLN A 55 2.95 3.73 3.29
N VAL A 56 1.98 3.35 2.45
CA VAL A 56 2.26 2.67 1.17
C VAL A 56 3.10 3.55 0.25
N MET A 57 2.87 4.87 0.20
CA MET A 57 3.73 5.82 -0.52
C MET A 57 5.19 5.76 -0.02
N ARG A 58 5.42 5.61 1.29
CA ARG A 58 6.78 5.41 1.81
C ARG A 58 7.42 4.13 1.32
N LEU A 59 6.66 3.03 1.23
CA LEU A 59 7.15 1.76 0.69
C LEU A 59 7.49 1.87 -0.81
N VAL A 60 6.66 2.57 -1.59
CA VAL A 60 6.93 2.85 -3.01
C VAL A 60 8.21 3.66 -3.17
N THR A 61 8.33 4.78 -2.45
CA THR A 61 9.51 5.65 -2.55
C THR A 61 10.77 4.97 -2.04
N GLY A 62 10.69 4.13 -1.00
CA GLY A 62 11.81 3.30 -0.56
C GLY A 62 12.22 2.28 -1.63
N SER A 63 11.26 1.59 -2.24
CA SER A 63 11.53 0.58 -3.29
C SER A 63 12.19 1.16 -4.54
N LEU A 64 11.93 2.44 -4.84
CA LEU A 64 12.48 3.13 -6.01
C LEU A 64 13.71 3.97 -5.69
N TRP A 65 14.25 3.90 -4.46
CA TRP A 65 15.37 4.75 -4.05
C TRP A 65 16.62 4.53 -4.90
N GLU A 66 17.02 3.28 -5.08
CA GLU A 66 18.23 2.91 -5.83
C GLU A 66 17.98 2.88 -7.34
N SER A 67 16.83 2.33 -7.75
CA SER A 67 16.52 2.06 -9.15
C SER A 67 15.83 3.23 -9.88
N GLY A 68 15.19 4.14 -9.14
CA GLY A 68 14.29 5.14 -9.71
C GLY A 68 13.12 4.53 -10.49
N GLY A 69 12.46 5.34 -11.31
CA GLY A 69 11.40 4.87 -12.22
C GLY A 69 10.03 4.72 -11.57
N TYR A 70 9.28 3.69 -11.97
CA TYR A 70 7.88 3.47 -11.58
C TYR A 70 7.64 2.02 -11.16
N ILE A 71 6.77 1.82 -10.16
CA ILE A 71 6.14 0.52 -9.90
C ILE A 71 4.94 0.38 -10.82
N HIS A 72 4.87 -0.74 -11.54
CA HIS A 72 3.74 -1.10 -12.37
C HIS A 72 2.93 -2.19 -11.67
N SER A 73 1.71 -1.86 -11.26
CA SER A 73 0.75 -2.77 -10.66
C SER A 73 -0.57 -2.70 -11.43
N LYS A 74 -1.31 -3.82 -11.42
CA LYS A 74 -2.64 -3.94 -12.04
C LYS A 74 -3.69 -4.09 -10.94
N PHE A 75 -4.90 -3.60 -11.21
CA PHE A 75 -6.01 -3.63 -10.26
C PHE A 75 -7.28 -4.07 -10.99
N SER A 76 -8.00 -5.03 -10.43
CA SER A 76 -9.29 -5.46 -10.97
C SER A 76 -10.47 -5.19 -10.03
N GLY A 77 -10.20 -4.73 -8.79
CA GLY A 77 -11.23 -4.55 -7.75
C GLY A 77 -11.81 -5.88 -7.23
N ARG A 78 -11.17 -7.00 -7.58
CA ARG A 78 -11.40 -8.37 -7.10
C ARG A 78 -10.06 -9.13 -7.11
N THR A 79 -10.03 -10.30 -6.48
CA THR A 79 -8.89 -11.24 -6.56
C THR A 79 -7.52 -10.61 -6.32
N ASP A 80 -7.47 -9.57 -5.48
CA ASP A 80 -6.23 -8.89 -5.08
C ASP A 80 -5.28 -9.82 -4.34
N CYS A 81 -5.77 -10.85 -3.64
CA CYS A 81 -4.95 -11.92 -3.08
C CYS A 81 -4.04 -12.58 -4.13
N ALA A 82 -4.46 -12.64 -5.40
CA ALA A 82 -3.63 -13.11 -6.50
C ALA A 82 -2.60 -12.05 -6.93
N ASP A 83 -2.95 -10.76 -6.90
CA ASP A 83 -2.03 -9.66 -7.17
C ASP A 83 -0.96 -9.53 -6.05
N GLU A 84 -1.34 -9.72 -4.79
CA GLU A 84 -0.48 -9.70 -3.63
C GLU A 84 0.55 -10.83 -3.65
N VAL A 85 0.11 -12.05 -3.93
CA VAL A 85 0.97 -13.24 -3.82
C VAL A 85 1.53 -13.64 -5.18
N ILE A 86 0.66 -13.92 -6.15
CA ILE A 86 1.04 -14.57 -7.40
C ILE A 86 1.78 -13.58 -8.31
N GLU A 87 1.25 -12.37 -8.51
CA GLU A 87 1.93 -11.36 -9.33
C GLU A 87 3.27 -10.97 -8.73
N THR A 88 3.35 -10.77 -7.41
CA THR A 88 4.61 -10.46 -6.71
C THR A 88 5.65 -11.56 -6.92
N MET A 89 5.27 -12.84 -6.76
CA MET A 89 6.19 -13.97 -6.99
C MET A 89 6.60 -14.11 -8.45
N GLN A 90 5.67 -13.93 -9.39
CA GLN A 90 5.94 -14.10 -10.83
C GLN A 90 6.81 -12.97 -11.39
N THR A 91 6.54 -11.74 -10.97
CA THR A 91 7.29 -10.56 -11.44
C THR A 91 8.62 -10.40 -10.71
N GLY A 92 8.74 -10.94 -9.49
CA GLY A 92 9.88 -10.70 -8.61
C GLY A 92 10.01 -9.22 -8.24
N LYS A 93 8.91 -8.47 -8.26
CA LYS A 93 8.87 -7.02 -8.05
C LYS A 93 7.79 -6.65 -7.04
N PRO A 94 7.98 -5.55 -6.27
CA PRO A 94 6.95 -5.06 -5.38
C PRO A 94 5.67 -4.66 -6.12
N GLN A 95 4.52 -4.82 -5.47
CA GLN A 95 3.21 -4.41 -5.96
C GLN A 95 2.55 -3.43 -5.00
N VAL A 96 1.89 -2.42 -5.55
CA VAL A 96 0.92 -1.60 -4.82
C VAL A 96 -0.44 -2.24 -5.02
N ILE A 97 -1.19 -2.42 -3.94
CA ILE A 97 -2.46 -3.15 -3.95
C ILE A 97 -3.59 -2.23 -3.50
N LEU A 98 -4.68 -2.26 -4.25
CA LEU A 98 -5.95 -1.65 -3.89
C LEU A 98 -6.86 -2.76 -3.33
N PRO A 99 -7.11 -2.80 -2.01
CA PRO A 99 -7.94 -3.81 -1.38
C PRO A 99 -9.33 -3.91 -2.02
N CYS A 100 -9.66 -5.13 -2.43
CA CYS A 100 -10.87 -5.46 -3.15
C CYS A 100 -12.06 -5.67 -2.19
N TYR A 101 -13.25 -5.88 -2.75
CA TYR A 101 -14.44 -6.12 -1.95
C TYR A 101 -14.32 -7.35 -1.02
N GLY A 102 -13.68 -8.41 -1.50
CA GLY A 102 -13.45 -9.62 -0.69
C GLY A 102 -12.49 -9.37 0.45
N ASP A 103 -11.40 -8.65 0.20
CA ASP A 103 -10.40 -8.32 1.22
C ASP A 103 -10.99 -7.50 2.37
N ARG A 104 -11.82 -6.50 2.03
CA ARG A 104 -12.57 -5.70 3.01
C ARG A 104 -13.52 -6.52 3.89
N ILE A 105 -14.13 -7.58 3.32
CA ILE A 105 -15.08 -8.42 4.06
C ILE A 105 -14.36 -9.49 4.89
N PHE A 106 -13.39 -10.19 4.30
CA PHE A 106 -12.81 -11.40 4.86
C PHE A 106 -11.49 -11.14 5.60
N ALA A 107 -10.64 -10.25 5.10
CA ALA A 107 -9.43 -9.82 5.80
C ALA A 107 -9.71 -8.62 6.73
N GLN A 108 -10.91 -8.03 6.64
CA GLN A 108 -11.33 -6.87 7.43
C GLN A 108 -10.49 -5.61 7.16
N THR A 109 -9.92 -5.52 5.96
CA THR A 109 -9.17 -4.35 5.50
C THR A 109 -10.07 -3.10 5.50
N GLN A 110 -9.58 -2.02 6.10
CA GLN A 110 -10.37 -0.81 6.32
C GLN A 110 -10.42 0.10 5.08
N ASP A 111 -11.39 1.02 5.06
CA ASP A 111 -11.60 2.00 3.96
C ASP A 111 -10.45 2.97 3.73
N HIS A 112 -9.61 3.14 4.74
CA HIS A 112 -8.43 3.99 4.68
C HIS A 112 -7.13 3.20 4.53
N GLU A 113 -7.21 1.89 4.30
CA GLU A 113 -6.06 1.00 4.10
C GLU A 113 -5.85 0.68 2.62
N MET A 114 -4.57 0.49 2.31
CA MET A 114 -4.01 -0.08 1.10
C MET A 114 -3.08 -1.22 1.50
N ALA A 115 -2.64 -2.03 0.54
CA ALA A 115 -1.59 -3.01 0.79
C ALA A 115 -0.39 -2.81 -0.14
N PHE A 116 0.74 -3.34 0.28
CA PHE A 116 1.98 -3.36 -0.47
C PHE A 116 2.63 -4.72 -0.29
N SER A 117 2.92 -5.40 -1.39
CA SER A 117 3.61 -6.69 -1.38
C SER A 117 4.99 -6.56 -2.00
N LEU A 118 5.93 -7.39 -1.53
CA LEU A 118 7.26 -7.51 -2.10
C LEU A 118 7.80 -8.93 -1.96
N PRO A 119 8.65 -9.39 -2.88
CA PRO A 119 9.38 -10.64 -2.67
C PRO A 119 10.36 -10.48 -1.51
N TRP A 120 10.56 -11.52 -0.71
CA TRP A 120 11.46 -11.46 0.44
C TRP A 120 12.89 -11.08 0.08
N SER A 121 13.36 -11.51 -1.10
CA SER A 121 14.67 -11.12 -1.63
C SER A 121 14.86 -9.61 -1.82
N PHE A 122 13.78 -8.82 -1.88
CA PHE A 122 13.80 -7.37 -2.02
C PHE A 122 13.72 -6.63 -0.67
N ALA A 123 13.53 -7.35 0.45
CA ALA A 123 13.30 -6.73 1.75
C ALA A 123 14.46 -5.81 2.19
N GLN A 124 15.71 -6.23 1.98
CA GLN A 124 16.86 -5.40 2.34
C GLN A 124 16.95 -4.12 1.48
N THR A 125 16.72 -4.23 0.17
CA THR A 125 16.67 -3.07 -0.73
C THR A 125 15.62 -2.05 -0.30
N LEU A 126 14.44 -2.52 0.14
CA LEU A 126 13.40 -1.65 0.68
C LEU A 126 13.85 -0.95 1.96
N VAL A 127 14.48 -1.66 2.90
CA VAL A 127 14.97 -1.07 4.16
C VAL A 127 16.00 0.03 3.87
N ASP A 128 17.00 -0.28 3.04
CA ASP A 128 18.05 0.68 2.66
C ASP A 128 17.45 1.90 1.95
N GLY A 129 16.44 1.69 1.08
CA GLY A 129 15.74 2.75 0.40
C GLY A 129 14.85 3.62 1.31
N LEU A 130 14.22 3.03 2.31
CA LEU A 130 13.49 3.77 3.34
C LEU A 130 14.43 4.66 4.14
N GLU A 131 15.61 4.16 4.52
CA GLU A 131 16.65 4.95 5.19
C GLU A 131 17.19 6.07 4.29
N GLY A 132 17.48 5.76 3.01
CA GLY A 132 17.99 6.72 2.04
C GLY A 132 17.03 7.87 1.79
N THR A 133 15.77 7.56 1.48
CA THR A 133 14.72 8.58 1.29
C THR A 133 14.43 9.36 2.57
N HIS A 134 14.58 8.72 3.75
CA HIS A 134 14.52 9.44 5.03
C HIS A 134 15.69 10.42 5.17
N LYS A 135 16.93 10.07 4.85
CA LYS A 135 18.03 11.05 4.85
C LYS A 135 17.75 12.21 3.88
N GLY A 136 17.09 11.94 2.75
CA GLY A 136 16.65 12.93 1.75
C GLY A 136 15.44 13.80 2.12
N GLY A 137 14.85 13.62 3.31
CA GLY A 137 13.76 14.49 3.79
C GLY A 137 12.34 13.94 3.58
N VAL A 138 12.15 12.79 2.93
CA VAL A 138 10.83 12.15 2.83
C VAL A 138 10.49 11.52 4.18
N ARG A 139 9.39 11.95 4.81
CA ARG A 139 9.02 11.59 6.20
C ARG A 139 7.67 10.89 6.27
N TYR A 140 7.48 10.13 7.34
CA TYR A 140 6.17 9.72 7.83
C TYR A 140 6.15 9.90 9.36
N PRO A 141 5.10 10.50 9.96
CA PRO A 141 3.94 11.11 9.31
C PRO A 141 4.28 12.23 8.31
N ILE A 142 3.39 12.48 7.35
CA ILE A 142 3.62 13.46 6.28
C ILE A 142 3.62 14.88 6.89
N PRO A 143 4.68 15.69 6.72
CA PRO A 143 4.71 17.04 7.24
C PRO A 143 3.71 17.92 6.49
N ASN A 144 2.88 18.63 7.24
CA ASN A 144 1.97 19.63 6.68
C ASN A 144 2.69 20.96 6.51
N TYR A 145 2.38 21.67 5.43
CA TYR A 145 2.91 23.02 5.21
C TYR A 145 2.19 24.02 6.14
N LEU A 146 2.80 24.32 7.28
CA LEU A 146 2.26 25.22 8.31
C LEU A 146 2.90 26.62 8.31
N ARG A 147 3.47 27.09 7.19
CA ARG A 147 4.11 28.43 7.11
C ARG A 147 3.12 29.58 6.87
N TYR A 148 1.84 29.37 7.15
CA TYR A 148 0.83 30.43 7.09
C TYR A 148 0.61 31.02 8.48
N THR A 149 0.40 32.32 8.55
CA THR A 149 -0.06 32.97 9.79
C THR A 149 -1.56 32.74 9.91
N GLY A 150 -1.98 32.01 10.95
CA GLY A 150 -3.40 31.88 11.26
C GLY A 150 -3.98 33.25 11.58
N THR A 151 -5.04 33.65 10.88
CA THR A 151 -5.85 34.80 11.28
C THR A 151 -6.93 34.29 12.24
N PHE A 152 -7.07 34.94 13.39
CA PHE A 152 -8.15 34.63 14.30
C PHE A 152 -9.45 35.30 13.85
N PRO A 153 -10.63 34.73 14.17
CA PRO A 153 -11.89 35.44 14.01
C PRO A 153 -11.85 36.80 14.75
N PRO A 154 -12.56 37.83 14.27
CA PRO A 154 -12.49 39.17 14.87
C PRO A 154 -12.76 39.22 16.38
N SER A 155 -13.65 38.37 16.90
CA SER A 155 -13.93 38.30 18.34
C SER A 155 -12.76 37.84 19.20
N TYR A 156 -11.84 37.05 18.64
CA TYR A 156 -10.62 36.59 19.31
C TYR A 156 -9.49 37.62 19.18
N GLU A 157 -9.44 38.35 18.07
CA GLU A 157 -8.53 39.49 17.91
C GLU A 157 -8.85 40.61 18.93
N GLU A 158 -10.12 40.82 19.25
CA GLU A 158 -10.53 41.76 20.31
C GLU A 158 -9.99 41.38 21.70
N LEU A 159 -9.77 40.09 21.94
CA LEU A 159 -9.19 39.61 23.21
C LEU A 159 -7.69 39.91 23.33
N ARG A 160 -6.98 40.16 22.22
CA ARG A 160 -5.56 40.59 22.27
C ARG A 160 -5.38 41.89 23.07
N LYS A 161 -6.40 42.74 23.14
CA LYS A 161 -6.37 43.99 23.93
C LYS A 161 -6.18 43.76 25.43
N TYR A 162 -6.47 42.56 25.92
CA TYR A 162 -6.30 42.17 27.32
C TYR A 162 -5.03 41.33 27.55
N TRP A 163 -4.26 41.03 26.50
CA TRP A 163 -2.99 40.33 26.61
C TRP A 163 -1.87 41.37 26.77
N PRO A 164 -1.14 41.42 27.91
CA PRO A 164 0.00 42.32 28.05
C PRO A 164 1.06 41.96 26.99
N GLU A 165 1.59 42.97 26.28
CA GLU A 165 2.56 42.78 25.17
C GLU A 165 3.96 42.31 25.62
N ASP A 166 4.16 41.92 26.88
CA ASP A 166 5.45 41.44 27.38
C ASP A 166 5.36 39.98 27.81
N GLU A 167 5.88 39.09 26.97
CA GLU A 167 6.88 38.06 27.34
C GLU A 167 7.38 37.35 26.06
N SER A 168 8.37 37.97 25.38
CA SER A 168 9.51 37.27 24.75
C SER A 168 10.61 38.27 24.35
#